data_AF-A0A4U6V736-F1
#
_entry.id   AF-A0A4U6V736-F1
#
_cell.length_a   1.000
_cell.length_b   1.000
_cell.length_c   1.000
_cell.angle_alpha   90.00
_cell.angle_beta   90.00
_cell.angle_gamma   90.00
#
_symmetry.space_group_name_H-M   'P 1'
#
loop_
_entity.id
_entity.type
_entity.pdbx_description
1 polymer ?
#
loop_
_entity_poly.entity_id
_entity_poly.type
_entity_poly.pdbx_seq_one_letter_code
_entity_poly.pdbx_strand_id
1 'polypeptide(L)'
;MLKTTSLEREVSLDVQMRIMSEYVHRLKGMGTSKWEAYKENKESINNTIRFLREQLARYKDRRLKFGLFYLAPHSTRMDIIVIRHLDHMPLNEAFRRLRLELEKRRCILEKYNASCQQPHASASLSSIVINNKLMMYTILSMFLGCMIIFC
;
A
#
# COMPACT_ATOMS: atom_id res chain seq x y z
N MET A 1 -9.91 23.02 -5.33
CA MET A 1 -8.92 22.21 -6.08
C MET A 1 -8.24 21.26 -5.09
N LEU A 2 -8.48 19.95 -5.20
CA LEU A 2 -7.83 18.97 -4.31
C LEU A 2 -6.31 19.02 -4.53
N LYS A 3 -5.55 19.09 -3.44
CA LYS A 3 -4.07 19.06 -3.54
C LYS A 3 -3.66 17.64 -3.95
N THR A 4 -2.99 17.52 -5.09
CA THR A 4 -2.43 16.24 -5.53
C THR A 4 -1.38 15.75 -4.54
N THR A 5 -1.47 14.48 -4.18
CA THR A 5 -0.52 13.86 -3.24
C THR A 5 0.85 13.68 -3.90
N SER A 6 1.90 13.51 -3.09
CA SER A 6 3.24 13.22 -3.64
C SER A 6 3.26 11.92 -4.45
N LEU A 7 2.51 10.90 -4.02
CA LEU A 7 2.37 9.62 -4.72
C LEU A 7 1.68 9.80 -6.07
N GLU A 8 0.56 10.53 -6.10
CA GLU A 8 -0.18 10.81 -7.33
C GLU A 8 0.66 11.59 -8.35
N ARG A 9 1.46 12.56 -7.88
CA ARG A 9 2.40 13.29 -8.74
C ARG A 9 3.46 12.38 -9.33
N GLU A 10 4.05 11.49 -8.53
CA GLU A 10 5.04 10.53 -9.02
C GLU A 10 4.44 9.59 -10.07
N VAL A 11 3.27 9.02 -9.80
CA VAL A 11 2.53 8.16 -10.75
C VAL A 11 2.28 8.89 -12.07
N SER A 12 1.82 10.14 -12.00
CA SER A 12 1.55 10.95 -13.19
C SER A 12 2.83 11.24 -13.99
N LEU A 13 3.93 11.56 -13.30
CA LEU A 13 5.23 11.80 -13.92
C LEU A 13 5.80 10.54 -14.56
N ASP A 14 5.64 9.37 -13.94
CA ASP A 14 6.08 8.09 -14.50
C ASP A 14 5.37 7.76 -15.82
N VAL A 15 4.05 7.96 -15.86
CA VAL A 15 3.24 7.77 -17.08
C VAL A 15 3.70 8.73 -18.18
N GLN A 16 3.86 10.02 -17.86
CA GLN A 16 4.34 11.02 -18.82
C GLN A 16 5.74 10.69 -19.34
N MET A 17 6.64 10.27 -18.45
CA MET A 17 8.01 9.89 -18.79
C MET A 17 8.03 8.69 -19.73
N ARG A 18 7.15 7.71 -19.52
CA ARG A 18 7.03 6.53 -20.37
C ARG A 18 6.50 6.87 -21.76
N ILE A 19 5.43 7.65 -21.83
CA ILE A 19 4.86 8.15 -23.10
C ILE A 19 5.94 8.90 -23.88
N MET A 20 6.61 9.86 -23.24
CA MET A 20 7.68 10.65 -23.87
C MET A 20 8.83 9.75 -24.35
N SER A 21 9.23 8.77 -23.55
CA SER A 21 10.31 7.83 -23.92
C SER A 21 9.94 7.00 -25.15
N GLU A 22 8.69 6.52 -25.25
CA GLU A 22 8.21 5.83 -26.46
C GLU A 22 8.22 6.75 -27.69
N TYR A 23 7.71 7.97 -27.57
CA TYR A 23 7.71 8.94 -28.66
C TYR A 23 9.13 9.23 -29.15
N VAL A 24 10.05 9.54 -28.22
CA VAL A 24 11.46 9.79 -28.56
C VAL A 24 12.10 8.58 -29.22
N HIS A 25 11.78 7.36 -28.76
CA HIS A 25 12.29 6.13 -29.37
C HIS A 25 11.78 5.94 -30.81
N ARG A 26 10.47 6.11 -31.04
CA ARG A 26 9.87 6.02 -32.39
C ARG A 26 10.45 7.06 -33.33
N LEU A 27 10.57 8.30 -32.88
CA LEU A 27 11.17 9.40 -33.63
C LEU A 27 12.60 9.06 -34.05
N LYS A 28 13.43 8.56 -33.13
CA LYS A 28 14.79 8.11 -33.47
C LYS A 28 14.79 7.05 -34.57
N GLY A 29 13.85 6.10 -34.54
CA GLY A 29 13.68 5.09 -35.58
C GLY A 29 13.31 5.66 -36.96
N MET A 30 12.65 6.82 -37.02
CA MET A 30 12.31 7.54 -38.25
C MET A 30 13.44 8.42 -38.79
N GLY A 31 14.61 8.42 -38.15
CA GLY A 31 15.75 9.22 -38.60
C GLY A 31 15.66 10.70 -38.24
N THR A 32 14.99 11.04 -37.13
CA THR A 32 14.86 12.44 -36.64
C THR A 32 16.18 13.17 -36.40
N SER A 33 17.31 12.47 -36.35
CA SER A 33 18.65 13.08 -36.31
C SER A 33 18.94 13.99 -37.50
N LYS A 34 18.23 13.80 -38.63
CA LYS A 34 18.35 14.63 -39.83
C LYS A 34 17.45 15.87 -39.81
N TRP A 35 16.50 15.96 -38.88
CA TRP A 35 15.54 17.07 -38.85
C TRP A 35 16.16 18.28 -38.13
N GLU A 36 16.21 19.43 -38.80
CA GLU A 36 16.81 20.64 -38.21
C GLU A 36 16.09 21.09 -36.94
N ALA A 37 14.75 21.09 -36.94
CA ALA A 37 13.96 21.40 -35.74
C ALA A 37 14.29 20.48 -34.54
N TYR A 38 14.63 19.21 -34.79
CA TYR A 38 15.05 18.30 -33.71
C TYR A 38 16.45 18.63 -33.20
N LYS A 39 17.40 18.99 -34.08
CA LYS A 39 18.75 19.39 -33.68
C LYS A 39 18.72 20.63 -32.81
N GLU A 40 17.94 21.64 -33.20
CA GLU A 40 17.76 22.89 -32.45
C GLU A 40 17.22 22.64 -31.03
N ASN A 41 16.28 21.70 -30.89
CA ASN A 41 15.62 21.42 -29.61
C ASN A 41 16.20 20.25 -28.82
N LYS A 42 17.20 19.54 -29.38
CA LYS A 42 17.75 18.29 -28.81
C LYS A 42 18.22 18.47 -27.36
N GLU A 43 18.91 19.57 -27.09
CA GLU A 43 19.42 19.87 -25.76
C GLU A 43 18.28 20.10 -24.76
N SER A 44 17.31 20.92 -25.13
CA SER A 44 16.11 21.18 -24.32
C SER A 44 15.37 19.88 -23.97
N ILE A 45 15.12 19.03 -24.97
CA ILE A 45 14.49 17.72 -24.79
C ILE A 45 15.28 16.85 -23.80
N ASN A 46 16.59 16.76 -23.98
CA ASN A 46 17.44 15.98 -23.08
C ASN A 46 17.46 16.53 -21.65
N ASN A 47 17.46 17.86 -21.50
CA ASN A 47 17.39 18.54 -20.22
C ASN A 47 16.06 18.24 -19.50
N THR A 48 14.93 18.29 -20.21
CA THR A 48 13.62 17.90 -19.67
C THR A 48 13.58 16.44 -19.24
N ILE A 49 14.10 15.53 -20.08
CA ILE A 49 14.19 14.09 -19.76
C ILE A 49 15.02 13.87 -18.49
N ARG A 50 16.18 14.53 -18.38
CA ARG A 50 17.05 14.45 -17.21
C ARG A 50 16.35 14.97 -15.96
N PHE A 51 15.74 16.15 -16.04
CA PHE A 51 15.01 16.75 -14.94
C PHE A 51 13.90 15.83 -14.41
N LEU A 52 13.10 15.23 -15.30
CA LEU A 52 12.04 14.31 -14.91
C LEU A 52 12.57 13.07 -14.20
N ARG A 53 13.67 12.48 -14.71
CA ARG A 53 14.34 11.33 -14.06
C ARG A 53 14.83 11.68 -12.66
N GLU A 54 15.43 12.86 -12.49
CA GLU A 54 15.90 13.32 -11.18
C GLU A 54 14.74 13.52 -10.20
N GLN A 55 13.61 14.07 -10.65
CA GLN A 55 12.42 14.21 -9.80
C GLN A 55 11.87 12.85 -9.37
N LEU A 56 11.72 11.91 -10.30
CA LEU A 56 11.26 10.55 -10.01
C LEU A 56 12.21 9.82 -9.05
N ALA A 57 13.53 9.94 -9.25
CA ALA A 57 14.53 9.40 -8.34
C ALA A 57 14.37 9.97 -6.92
N ARG A 58 14.17 11.29 -6.78
CA ARG A 58 13.94 11.92 -5.47
C ARG A 58 12.68 11.43 -4.77
N TYR A 59 11.62 11.07 -5.50
CA TYR A 59 10.42 10.49 -4.90
C TYR A 59 10.69 9.07 -4.40
N LYS A 60 11.31 8.24 -5.25
CA LYS A 60 11.74 6.89 -4.91
C LYS A 60 12.65 6.87 -3.69
N ASP A 61 13.70 7.68 -3.67
CA ASP A 61 14.69 7.74 -2.58
C ASP A 61 14.05 8.14 -1.26
N ARG A 62 13.16 9.15 -1.28
CA ARG A 62 12.42 9.56 -0.09
C ARG A 62 11.59 8.40 0.46
N ARG A 63 10.89 7.65 -0.39
CA ARG A 63 10.05 6.52 0.04
C ARG A 63 10.89 5.38 0.62
N LEU A 64 11.99 5.02 -0.05
CA LEU A 64 12.90 3.99 0.41
C LEU A 64 13.60 4.35 1.74
N LYS A 65 13.91 5.63 1.95
CA LYS A 65 14.48 6.12 3.23
C LYS A 65 13.58 5.83 4.42
N PHE A 66 12.26 5.81 4.22
CA PHE A 66 11.28 5.46 5.25
C PHE A 66 10.98 3.96 5.34
N GLY A 67 11.70 3.10 4.61
CA GLY A 67 11.42 1.66 4.56
C GLY A 67 10.10 1.33 3.86
N LEU A 68 9.60 2.23 3.02
CA LEU A 68 8.38 2.05 2.24
C LEU A 68 8.73 1.53 0.84
N PHE A 69 7.72 0.98 0.15
CA PHE A 69 7.80 0.41 -1.20
C PHE A 69 8.41 1.37 -2.24
N TYR A 70 8.60 0.95 -3.49
CA TYR A 70 8.84 1.88 -4.59
C TYR A 70 8.01 1.49 -5.81
N LEU A 71 7.80 2.46 -6.70
CA LEU A 71 7.06 2.25 -7.94
C LEU A 71 8.05 1.89 -9.05
N ALA A 72 7.62 0.98 -9.93
CA ALA A 72 8.34 0.67 -11.16
C ALA A 72 7.34 0.49 -12.30
N PRO A 73 7.72 0.82 -13.54
CA PRO A 73 6.88 0.53 -14.69
C PRO A 73 6.72 -0.98 -14.87
N HIS A 74 5.50 -1.41 -15.20
CA HIS A 74 5.28 -2.77 -15.66
C HIS A 74 5.99 -2.98 -17.00
N SER A 75 6.70 -4.10 -17.16
CA SER A 75 7.54 -4.40 -18.33
C SER A 75 6.78 -4.33 -19.66
N THR A 76 5.58 -4.92 -19.73
CA THR A 76 4.78 -5.00 -20.96
C THR A 76 3.57 -4.07 -21.01
N ARG A 77 2.86 -3.88 -19.89
CA ARG A 77 1.63 -3.05 -19.82
C ARG A 77 1.98 -1.60 -19.49
N MET A 78 1.16 -0.64 -19.95
CA MET A 78 1.21 0.78 -19.56
C MET A 78 0.66 0.98 -18.13
N ASP A 79 1.28 0.29 -17.18
CA ASP A 79 0.87 0.26 -15.78
C ASP A 79 2.10 0.39 -14.86
N ILE A 80 1.85 0.59 -13.57
CA ILE A 80 2.85 0.72 -12.52
C ILE A 80 2.69 -0.44 -11.54
N ILE A 81 3.81 -1.07 -11.19
CA ILE A 81 3.88 -2.10 -10.15
C ILE A 81 4.48 -1.53 -8.88
N VAL A 82 3.98 -2.02 -7.75
CA VAL A 82 4.51 -1.71 -6.41
C VAL A 82 5.54 -2.77 -6.05
N ILE A 83 6.78 -2.35 -5.81
CA ILE A 83 7.88 -3.24 -5.43
C ILE A 83 8.24 -3.01 -3.96
N ARG A 84 8.58 -4.09 -3.24
CA ARG A 84 8.95 -3.98 -1.83
C ARG A 84 10.28 -3.25 -1.70
N HIS A 85 10.40 -2.48 -0.63
CA HIS A 85 11.61 -1.70 -0.35
C HIS A 85 12.86 -2.57 -0.18
N LEU A 86 12.69 -3.81 0.30
CA LEU A 86 13.75 -4.79 0.47
C LEU A 86 14.36 -5.25 -0.85
N ASP A 87 13.59 -5.21 -1.95
CA ASP A 87 14.07 -5.65 -3.26
C ASP A 87 15.04 -4.63 -3.89
N HIS A 88 15.20 -3.44 -3.27
CA HIS A 88 16.15 -2.41 -3.72
C HIS A 88 17.56 -2.55 -3.11
N MET A 89 17.75 -3.39 -2.10
CA MET A 89 19.02 -3.51 -1.38
C MET A 89 19.70 -4.87 -1.61
N PRO A 90 21.01 -5.01 -1.36
CA PRO A 90 21.70 -6.29 -1.47
C PRO A 90 21.05 -7.37 -0.59
N LEU A 91 21.05 -8.61 -1.06
CA LEU A 91 20.34 -9.73 -0.44
C LEU A 91 20.65 -9.90 1.06
N ASN A 92 21.93 -9.78 1.45
CA ASN A 92 22.34 -9.90 2.84
C ASN A 92 21.78 -8.77 3.72
N GLU A 93 21.73 -7.54 3.20
CA GLU A 93 21.14 -6.41 3.90
C GLU A 93 19.61 -6.55 4.02
N ALA A 94 18.97 -7.01 2.94
CA ALA A 94 17.53 -7.27 2.91
C ALA A 94 17.14 -8.30 3.98
N PHE A 95 17.85 -9.42 4.07
CA PHE A 95 17.60 -10.43 5.11
C PHE A 95 17.79 -9.90 6.52
N ARG A 96 18.84 -9.11 6.76
CA ARG A 96 19.07 -8.49 8.06
C ARG A 96 17.91 -7.58 8.45
N ARG A 97 17.44 -6.72 7.55
CA ARG A 97 16.30 -5.83 7.83
C ARG A 97 15.01 -6.61 8.02
N LEU A 98 14.74 -7.62 7.19
CA LEU A 98 13.56 -8.46 7.31
C LEU A 98 13.48 -9.15 8.68
N ARG A 99 14.60 -9.68 9.19
CA ARG A 99 14.65 -10.28 10.53
C ARG A 99 14.27 -9.27 11.61
N LEU A 100 14.84 -8.06 11.56
CA LEU A 100 14.52 -6.98 12.49
C LEU A 100 13.05 -6.56 12.42
N GLU A 101 12.45 -6.51 11.22
CA GLU A 101 11.03 -6.21 11.05
C GLU A 101 10.13 -7.31 11.64
N LEU A 102 10.45 -8.57 11.40
CA LEU A 102 9.71 -9.72 11.94
C LEU A 102 9.79 -9.75 13.47
N GLU A 103 10.95 -9.46 14.04
CA GLU A 103 11.15 -9.36 15.48
C GLU A 103 10.32 -8.22 16.08
N LYS A 104 10.35 -7.02 15.49
CA LYS A 104 9.49 -5.91 15.92
C LYS A 104 8.01 -6.26 15.87
N ARG A 105 7.56 -6.91 14.79
CA ARG A 105 6.16 -7.35 14.66
C ARG A 105 5.79 -8.37 15.72
N ARG A 106 6.70 -9.32 16.03
CA ARG A 106 6.51 -10.29 17.11
C ARG A 106 6.35 -9.60 18.46
N CYS A 107 7.24 -8.67 18.80
CA CYS A 107 7.13 -7.91 20.06
C CYS A 107 5.82 -7.12 20.16
N ILE A 108 5.34 -6.53 19.07
CA ILE A 108 4.04 -5.82 19.05
C ILE A 108 2.89 -6.80 19.28
N LEU A 109 2.91 -7.95 18.60
CA LEU A 109 1.89 -8.99 18.74
C LEU A 109 1.87 -9.58 20.16
N GLU A 110 3.04 -9.84 20.75
CA GLU A 110 3.15 -10.32 22.13
C GLU A 110 2.60 -9.30 23.13
N LYS A 111 2.93 -8.01 22.96
CA LYS A 111 2.35 -6.92 23.78
C LYS A 111 0.84 -6.83 23.64
N TYR A 112 0.33 -6.94 22.41
CA TYR A 112 -1.11 -6.96 22.14
C TYR A 112 -1.78 -8.15 22.81
N ASN A 113 -1.24 -9.36 22.63
CA ASN A 113 -1.78 -10.57 23.24
C ASN A 113 -1.76 -10.52 24.77
N ALA A 114 -0.67 -10.02 25.37
CA ALA A 114 -0.58 -9.80 26.81
C ALA A 114 -1.63 -8.78 27.30
N SER A 115 -1.90 -7.73 26.52
CA SER A 115 -2.96 -6.76 26.83
C SER A 115 -4.37 -7.36 26.76
N CYS A 116 -4.60 -8.32 25.85
CA CYS A 116 -5.87 -9.06 25.75
C CYS A 116 -6.02 -10.15 26.83
N GLN A 117 -4.93 -10.64 27.40
CA GLN A 117 -4.91 -11.63 28.48
C GLN A 117 -5.05 -11.01 29.88
N GLN A 118 -5.05 -9.68 30.01
CA GLN A 118 -5.53 -9.04 31.23
C GLN A 118 -6.97 -9.51 31.46
N PRO A 119 -7.29 -10.11 32.62
CA PRO A 119 -8.64 -10.56 32.89
C PRO A 119 -9.53 -9.32 32.95
N HIS A 120 -10.24 -9.06 31.86
CA HIS A 120 -11.40 -8.18 31.91
C HIS A 120 -12.38 -8.81 32.91
N ALA A 121 -12.31 -8.35 34.16
CA ALA A 121 -13.28 -8.61 35.22
C ALA A 121 -14.72 -8.21 34.83
N SER A 122 -14.93 -7.67 33.62
CA SER A 122 -16.21 -7.34 33.00
C SER A 122 -16.82 -8.45 32.15
N ALA A 123 -16.07 -9.49 31.74
CA ALA A 123 -16.60 -10.58 30.91
C ALA A 123 -17.45 -11.59 31.73
N SER A 124 -17.19 -11.72 33.03
CA SER A 124 -18.00 -12.55 33.91
C SER A 124 -19.40 -11.97 34.12
N LEU A 125 -19.52 -10.65 34.26
CA LEU A 125 -20.81 -9.98 34.50
C LEU A 125 -21.73 -10.00 33.26
N SER A 126 -21.19 -9.87 32.05
CA SER A 126 -22.00 -9.92 30.82
C SER A 126 -22.55 -11.33 30.55
N SER A 127 -21.78 -12.37 30.83
CA SER A 127 -22.23 -13.76 30.67
C SER A 127 -23.38 -14.13 31.63
N ILE A 128 -23.37 -13.64 32.86
CA ILE A 128 -24.43 -13.84 33.86
C ILE A 128 -25.73 -13.15 33.42
N VAL A 129 -25.64 -11.92 32.91
CA VAL A 129 -26.82 -11.15 32.46
C VAL A 129 -27.45 -11.76 31.20
N ILE A 130 -26.64 -12.25 30.26
CA ILE A 130 -27.13 -12.90 29.03
C ILE A 130 -27.81 -14.24 29.37
N ASN A 131 -27.23 -15.04 30.27
CA ASN A 131 -27.82 -16.31 30.69
C ASN A 131 -29.16 -16.13 31.41
N ASN A 132 -29.29 -15.12 32.27
CA ASN A 132 -30.56 -14.83 32.96
C ASN A 132 -31.66 -14.40 31.98
N LYS A 133 -31.34 -13.60 30.96
CA LYS A 133 -32.31 -13.22 29.92
C LYS A 133 -32.77 -14.43 29.12
N LEU A 134 -31.85 -15.28 28.69
CA LEU A 134 -32.19 -16.49 27.92
C LEU A 134 -33.08 -17.42 28.75
N MET A 135 -32.76 -17.64 30.03
CA MET A 135 -33.57 -18.46 30.93
C MET A 135 -34.99 -17.90 31.09
N MET A 136 -35.14 -16.58 31.26
CA MET A 136 -36.45 -15.94 31.35
C MET A 136 -37.28 -16.12 30.08
N TYR A 137 -36.67 -15.99 28.89
CA TYR A 137 -37.40 -16.21 27.63
C TYR A 137 -37.82 -17.68 27.45
N THR A 138 -37.00 -18.64 27.88
CA THR A 138 -37.36 -20.06 27.84
C THR A 138 -38.52 -20.38 28.78
N ILE A 139 -38.52 -19.84 29.99
CA ILE A 139 -39.63 -20.02 30.95
C ILE A 139 -40.91 -19.36 30.41
N LEU A 140 -40.81 -18.13 29.89
CA LEU A 140 -41.96 -17.41 29.33
C LEU A 140 -42.56 -18.16 28.13
N SER A 141 -41.70 -18.70 27.25
CA SER A 141 -42.09 -19.52 26.10
C SER A 141 -42.80 -20.81 26.52
N MET A 142 -42.30 -21.51 27.55
CA MET A 142 -42.99 -22.68 28.08
C MET A 142 -44.36 -22.32 28.69
N PHE A 143 -44.45 -21.21 29.44
CA PHE A 143 -45.73 -20.75 29.98
C PHE A 143 -46.73 -20.39 28.87
N LEU A 144 -46.27 -19.71 27.81
CA LEU A 144 -47.12 -19.40 26.66
C LEU A 144 -47.59 -20.68 25.96
N GLY A 145 -46.69 -21.65 25.76
CA GLY A 145 -47.01 -22.95 25.17
C GLY A 145 -48.02 -23.72 26.01
N CYS A 146 -47.88 -23.73 27.33
CA CYS A 146 -48.87 -24.34 28.23
C CYS A 146 -50.23 -23.64 28.14
N MET A 147 -50.28 -22.30 28.09
CA MET A 147 -51.54 -21.56 27.94
C MET A 147 -52.23 -21.82 26.59
N ILE A 148 -51.48 -22.08 25.52
CA ILE A 148 -52.05 -22.44 24.21
C ILE A 148 -52.61 -23.87 24.20
N ILE A 149 -52.03 -24.79 24.99
CA ILE A 149 -52.50 -26.20 25.05
C ILE A 149 -53.70 -26.36 25.99
N PHE A 150 -53.83 -25.49 27.01
CA PHE A 150 -54.89 -25.54 28.02
C PHE A 150 -56.06 -24.56 27.79
N CYS A 151 -56.04 -23.77 26.72
CA CYS A 151 -57.19 -22.99 26.20
C CYS A 151 -57.80 -23.71 24.99
#